data_AF-A0A564U854-F1
#
_entry.id   AF-A0A564U854-F1
#
_cell.length_a   1.000
_cell.length_b   1.000
_cell.length_c   1.000
_cell.angle_alpha   90.00
_cell.angle_beta   90.00
_cell.angle_gamma   90.00
#
_symmetry.space_group_name_H-M   'P 1'
#
loop_
_entity.id
_entity.type
_entity.pdbx_description
1 polymer ?
#
loop_
_entity_poly.entity_id
_entity_poly.type
_entity_poly.pdbx_seq_one_letter_code
_entity_poly.pdbx_strand_id
1 'polypeptide(L)'
;MENKVIILGAGIGAMTMGFENAGCSVVAAYERDRRAIELYKKNISGEINELDQLGTSNLEDVPDIDILACDFYRDLSIVGRNPQNATDINNAIQFILDYRKPKIICFFIPPACLKWEKFVQLLGNINNRGYDYKYKQIYTEQATGLPITEKRVYLVAIHRSLGDVFEFPCFDEKKMFSLEEILENKPVEEFYRKVNCNCVNGISTKDTFFCWKQNKYIESDLADTNLIKIPLVRNERVIRKITHRELARLKNLPDDYQLDTRNKAWMYRQLMYAPNTKIMEQIASEIGNTLKRNILQKSNMMREQTFAELFRRYLIAKCKNIVEEKLCDFKCNVDGKDICFELKIYNSDYAIEKNIKRACERLLRLKGDNLILVIGNVVSKEIKANCFEVYGIHIWDVKNLLWLFEEFSDIKNEFISLLTYSIDDLQLEIPEPQLFEEKQIEKRERTWEERLKNIQPGKEFFKEYEKICTEILKNILGEYLGLWAVQEHSNEELYCFDLCCKIKNGVDQDFFNTIQNYFNTKYIVFEFKNYKEKITQREIYTTEKYLYKKALRSVAIIVSREGASRNALLAAKGCLRENGKLILCLSDKDLNELIHIKEKGEQPTAEFFEAMLDDILIHLEK
;
A
#
# COMPACT_ATOMS: atom_id res chain seq x y z
N MET A 1 1.35 -5.39 6.32
CA MET A 1 0.37 -4.83 7.27
C MET A 1 -1.00 -5.29 6.82
N GLU A 2 -1.86 -5.63 7.78
CA GLU A 2 -3.25 -5.99 7.56
C GLU A 2 -4.08 -4.71 7.44
N ASN A 3 -4.97 -4.61 6.44
CA ASN A 3 -5.75 -3.37 6.24
C ASN A 3 -6.82 -3.24 7.33
N LYS A 4 -6.87 -2.10 8.02
CA LYS A 4 -7.84 -1.86 9.09
C LYS A 4 -9.17 -1.36 8.53
N VAL A 5 -10.28 -1.95 8.98
CA VAL A 5 -11.62 -1.67 8.46
C VAL A 5 -12.58 -1.28 9.60
N ILE A 6 -13.33 -0.20 9.39
CA ILE A 6 -14.56 0.07 10.14
C ILE A 6 -15.77 -0.26 9.26
N ILE A 7 -16.77 -0.93 9.85
CA ILE A 7 -18.02 -1.29 9.16
C ILE A 7 -19.20 -0.53 9.78
N LEU A 8 -19.91 0.24 8.96
CA LEU A 8 -21.18 0.87 9.31
C LEU A 8 -22.34 0.06 8.74
N GLY A 9 -23.38 -0.16 9.55
CA GLY A 9 -24.54 -0.98 9.17
C GLY A 9 -24.19 -2.46 9.09
N ALA A 10 -23.37 -2.96 10.02
CA ALA A 10 -22.79 -4.31 9.96
C ALA A 10 -23.84 -5.44 9.88
N GLY A 11 -25.09 -5.17 10.26
CA GLY A 11 -26.20 -6.09 10.15
C GLY A 11 -25.92 -7.40 10.88
N ILE A 12 -26.15 -8.51 10.18
CA ILE A 12 -25.86 -9.85 10.71
C ILE A 12 -24.39 -10.27 10.48
N GLY A 13 -23.55 -9.36 9.97
CA GLY A 13 -22.11 -9.55 9.86
C GLY A 13 -21.61 -10.13 8.53
N ALA A 14 -22.46 -10.27 7.51
CA ALA A 14 -22.04 -10.81 6.22
C ALA A 14 -20.96 -9.96 5.53
N MET A 15 -21.02 -8.62 5.65
CA MET A 15 -19.96 -7.74 5.14
C MET A 15 -18.65 -7.92 5.92
N THR A 16 -18.72 -8.03 7.24
CA THR A 16 -17.57 -8.32 8.11
C THR A 16 -16.86 -9.60 7.67
N MET A 17 -17.59 -10.71 7.53
CA MET A 17 -17.02 -11.98 7.08
C MET A 17 -16.34 -11.84 5.72
N GLY A 18 -16.91 -11.05 4.81
CA GLY A 18 -16.27 -10.77 3.51
C GLY A 18 -14.90 -10.09 3.66
N PHE A 19 -14.79 -9.08 4.52
CA PHE A 19 -13.51 -8.41 4.78
C PHE A 19 -12.51 -9.29 5.54
N GLU A 20 -12.96 -10.02 6.57
CA GLU A 20 -12.10 -10.94 7.34
C GLU A 20 -11.57 -12.07 6.45
N ASN A 21 -12.43 -12.67 5.61
CA ASN A 21 -12.01 -13.71 4.64
C ASN A 21 -11.00 -13.19 3.61
N ALA A 22 -11.03 -11.89 3.29
CA ALA A 22 -10.06 -11.24 2.41
C ALA A 22 -8.72 -10.90 3.12
N GLY A 23 -8.60 -11.22 4.41
CA GLY A 23 -7.41 -10.92 5.22
C GLY A 23 -7.32 -9.46 5.64
N CYS A 24 -8.47 -8.79 5.84
CA CYS A 24 -8.55 -7.46 6.44
C CYS A 24 -8.91 -7.58 7.93
N SER A 25 -8.39 -6.67 8.74
CA SER A 25 -8.69 -6.59 10.18
C SER A 25 -9.87 -5.65 10.40
N VAL A 26 -11.04 -6.19 10.72
CA VAL A 26 -12.20 -5.37 11.10
C VAL A 26 -12.03 -4.91 12.55
N VAL A 27 -11.68 -3.64 12.73
CA VAL A 27 -11.31 -3.07 14.03
C VAL A 27 -12.50 -2.54 14.82
N ALA A 28 -13.59 -2.16 14.13
CA ALA A 28 -14.87 -1.87 14.79
C ALA A 28 -16.04 -2.01 13.80
N ALA A 29 -17.20 -2.41 14.33
CA ALA A 29 -18.46 -2.49 13.60
C ALA A 29 -19.56 -1.70 14.33
N TYR A 30 -20.49 -1.14 13.57
CA TYR A 30 -21.62 -0.36 14.10
C TYR A 30 -22.92 -0.81 13.46
N GLU A 31 -23.95 -1.02 14.28
CA GLU A 31 -25.28 -1.45 13.83
C GLU A 31 -26.38 -0.79 14.67
N ARG A 32 -27.56 -0.55 14.10
CA ARG A 32 -28.69 0.08 14.80
C ARG A 32 -29.66 -0.98 15.37
N ASP A 33 -29.85 -2.09 14.67
CA ASP A 33 -30.75 -3.16 15.11
C ASP A 33 -30.09 -3.99 16.23
N ARG A 34 -30.52 -3.77 17.48
CA ARG A 34 -30.03 -4.50 18.66
C ARG A 34 -30.11 -6.02 18.51
N ARG A 35 -31.10 -6.56 17.80
CA ARG A 35 -31.18 -8.01 17.56
C ARG A 35 -30.12 -8.49 16.57
N ALA A 36 -29.76 -7.64 15.61
CA ALA A 36 -28.67 -7.94 14.69
C ALA A 36 -27.33 -7.89 15.44
N ILE A 37 -27.14 -6.94 16.36
CA ILE A 37 -25.97 -6.89 17.26
C ILE A 37 -25.84 -8.18 18.08
N GLU A 38 -26.92 -8.64 18.72
CA GLU A 38 -26.92 -9.90 19.47
C GLU A 38 -26.54 -11.11 18.59
N LEU A 39 -27.04 -11.14 17.35
CA LEU A 39 -26.74 -12.23 16.41
C LEU A 39 -25.31 -12.16 15.88
N TYR A 40 -24.81 -10.94 15.61
CA TYR A 40 -23.44 -10.68 15.20
C TYR A 40 -22.46 -11.24 16.23
N LYS A 41 -22.64 -10.92 17.52
CA LYS A 41 -21.79 -11.38 18.63
C LYS A 41 -21.74 -12.91 18.80
N LYS A 42 -22.73 -13.64 18.27
CA LYS A 42 -22.74 -15.12 18.30
C LYS A 42 -21.93 -15.75 17.18
N ASN A 43 -21.68 -15.00 16.12
CA ASN A 43 -21.10 -15.52 14.87
C ASN A 43 -19.74 -14.91 14.55
N ILE A 44 -19.41 -13.77 15.13
CA ILE A 44 -18.24 -12.96 14.80
C ILE A 44 -17.55 -12.55 16.10
N SER A 45 -16.23 -12.71 16.13
CA SER A 45 -15.41 -12.41 17.32
C SER A 45 -15.12 -10.92 17.53
N GLY A 46 -15.24 -10.10 16.48
CA GLY A 46 -14.95 -8.66 16.53
C GLY A 46 -15.95 -7.84 17.35
N GLU A 47 -15.51 -6.66 17.78
CA GLU A 47 -16.33 -5.72 18.53
C GLU A 47 -17.43 -5.08 17.66
N ILE A 48 -18.63 -4.93 18.25
CA ILE A 48 -19.76 -4.27 17.61
C ILE A 48 -20.51 -3.38 18.60
N ASN A 49 -20.75 -2.14 18.19
CA ASN A 49 -21.38 -1.08 18.98
C ASN A 49 -22.69 -0.60 18.34
N GLU A 50 -23.51 0.10 19.12
CA GLU A 50 -24.69 0.76 18.59
C GLU A 50 -24.26 1.97 17.74
N LEU A 51 -24.88 2.16 16.57
CA LEU A 51 -24.49 3.23 15.63
C LEU A 51 -24.64 4.65 16.22
N ASP A 52 -25.58 4.84 17.14
CA ASP A 52 -25.81 6.11 17.83
C ASP A 52 -24.71 6.49 18.82
N GLN A 53 -23.84 5.55 19.20
CA GLN A 53 -22.66 5.80 20.03
C GLN A 53 -21.50 6.42 19.24
N LEU A 54 -21.60 6.45 17.91
CA LEU A 54 -20.58 7.07 17.05
C LEU A 54 -20.83 8.59 16.95
N GLY A 55 -20.01 9.38 17.66
CA GLY A 55 -20.12 10.83 17.71
C GLY A 55 -18.89 11.53 18.29
N THR A 56 -18.92 12.87 18.31
CA THR A 56 -17.79 13.73 18.70
C THR A 56 -17.29 13.54 20.13
N SER A 57 -18.09 12.96 21.03
CA SER A 57 -17.70 12.69 22.41
C SER A 57 -16.70 11.54 22.56
N ASN A 58 -16.58 10.64 21.56
CA ASN A 58 -15.77 9.43 21.64
C ASN A 58 -14.67 9.43 20.55
N LEU A 59 -14.15 10.62 20.22
CA LEU A 59 -13.25 10.83 19.08
C LEU A 59 -11.97 9.98 19.18
N GLU A 60 -11.37 9.93 20.37
CA GLU A 60 -10.13 9.21 20.67
C GLU A 60 -10.30 7.68 20.59
N ASP A 61 -11.53 7.18 20.80
CA ASP A 61 -11.82 5.74 20.87
C ASP A 61 -12.00 5.10 19.49
N VAL A 62 -12.27 5.88 18.44
CA VAL A 62 -12.44 5.32 17.08
C VAL A 62 -11.06 4.95 16.53
N PRO A 63 -10.78 3.69 16.14
CA PRO A 63 -9.46 3.31 15.66
C PRO A 63 -9.13 3.96 14.30
N ASP A 64 -7.84 4.11 14.01
CA ASP A 64 -7.39 4.44 12.67
C ASP A 64 -7.72 3.34 11.66
N ILE A 65 -8.09 3.76 10.45
CA ILE A 65 -8.58 2.87 9.41
C ILE A 65 -7.99 3.17 8.04
N ASP A 66 -7.83 2.11 7.25
CA ASP A 66 -7.55 2.24 5.83
C ASP A 66 -8.84 2.24 5.00
N ILE A 67 -9.87 1.52 5.47
CA ILE A 67 -11.10 1.27 4.74
C ILE A 67 -12.31 1.59 5.62
N LEU A 68 -13.23 2.39 5.08
CA LEU A 68 -14.58 2.54 5.62
C LEU A 68 -15.54 1.72 4.77
N ALA A 69 -16.15 0.68 5.34
CA ALA A 69 -17.17 -0.11 4.68
C ALA A 69 -18.56 0.23 5.21
N CYS A 70 -19.54 0.24 4.32
CA CYS A 70 -20.89 0.74 4.57
C CYS A 70 -21.92 -0.19 3.95
N ASP A 71 -22.62 -0.98 4.77
CA ASP A 71 -23.80 -1.73 4.36
C ASP A 71 -25.06 -0.96 4.77
N PHE A 72 -25.63 -0.25 3.80
CA PHE A 72 -26.87 0.49 4.02
C PHE A 72 -28.00 -0.04 3.14
N TYR A 73 -27.93 -1.32 2.74
CA TYR A 73 -28.94 -1.88 1.86
C TYR A 73 -30.33 -1.81 2.48
N ARG A 74 -30.44 -2.09 3.79
CA ARG A 74 -31.71 -1.99 4.53
C ARG A 74 -32.20 -0.55 4.61
N ASP A 75 -31.40 0.35 5.16
CA ASP A 75 -31.80 1.73 5.45
C ASP A 75 -32.10 2.55 4.19
N LEU A 76 -31.51 2.18 3.06
CA LEU A 76 -31.72 2.82 1.75
C LEU A 76 -32.74 2.06 0.88
N SER A 77 -33.31 0.96 1.37
CA SER A 77 -34.38 0.24 0.65
C SER A 77 -35.72 0.98 0.73
N ILE A 78 -36.61 0.78 -0.24
CA ILE A 78 -37.93 1.42 -0.29
C ILE A 78 -38.72 1.20 1.01
N VAL A 79 -38.63 0.00 1.59
CA VAL A 79 -39.36 -0.42 2.79
C VAL A 79 -38.68 0.07 4.08
N GLY A 80 -37.35 0.19 4.08
CA GLY A 80 -36.56 0.61 5.24
C GLY A 80 -36.26 2.11 5.30
N ARG A 81 -36.64 2.87 4.28
CA ARG A 81 -36.32 4.30 4.15
C ARG A 81 -36.95 5.13 5.27
N ASN A 82 -36.11 5.64 6.15
CA ASN A 82 -36.48 6.62 7.17
C ASN A 82 -35.60 7.87 7.01
N PRO A 83 -36.18 9.09 6.90
CA PRO A 83 -35.41 10.33 6.78
C PRO A 83 -34.40 10.56 7.91
N GLN A 84 -34.75 10.19 9.15
CA GLN A 84 -33.84 10.32 10.31
C GLN A 84 -32.66 9.36 10.18
N ASN A 85 -32.92 8.11 9.81
CA ASN A 85 -31.88 7.09 9.62
C ASN A 85 -30.82 7.53 8.62
N ALA A 86 -31.25 8.13 7.50
CA ALA A 86 -30.36 8.63 6.47
C ALA A 86 -29.51 9.81 6.97
N THR A 87 -30.06 10.67 7.84
CA THR A 87 -29.31 11.78 8.46
C THR A 87 -28.22 11.24 9.39
N ASP A 88 -28.54 10.30 10.29
CA ASP A 88 -27.57 9.75 11.23
C ASP A 88 -26.43 9.02 10.49
N ILE A 89 -26.77 8.25 9.44
CA ILE A 89 -25.78 7.56 8.59
C ILE A 89 -24.86 8.58 7.91
N ASN A 90 -25.43 9.64 7.33
CA ASN A 90 -24.63 10.70 6.72
C ASN A 90 -23.70 11.34 7.74
N ASN A 91 -24.19 11.64 8.94
CA ASN A 91 -23.39 12.24 10.02
C ASN A 91 -22.24 11.31 10.42
N ALA A 92 -22.49 10.01 10.58
CA ALA A 92 -21.46 9.01 10.86
C ALA A 92 -20.37 8.96 9.78
N ILE A 93 -20.75 9.00 8.50
CA ILE A 93 -19.78 9.03 7.39
C ILE A 93 -18.99 10.34 7.39
N GLN A 94 -19.65 11.49 7.55
CA GLN A 94 -18.95 12.78 7.62
C GLN A 94 -17.92 12.77 8.75
N PHE A 95 -18.34 12.29 9.92
CA PHE A 95 -17.49 12.19 11.09
C PHE A 95 -16.23 11.35 10.81
N ILE A 96 -16.38 10.13 10.27
CA ILE A 96 -15.23 9.29 9.94
C ILE A 96 -14.35 9.93 8.85
N LEU A 97 -14.95 10.59 7.85
CA LEU A 97 -14.20 11.26 6.79
C LEU A 97 -13.38 12.43 7.29
N ASP A 98 -13.91 13.23 8.21
CA ASP A 98 -13.25 14.43 8.71
C ASP A 98 -12.08 14.09 9.64
N TYR A 99 -12.23 13.03 10.45
CA TYR A 99 -11.25 12.69 11.49
C TYR A 99 -10.32 11.53 11.12
N ARG A 100 -10.81 10.46 10.48
CA ARG A 100 -10.01 9.26 10.19
C ARG A 100 -9.53 9.17 8.74
N LYS A 101 -10.17 9.90 7.81
CA LYS A 101 -9.73 10.05 6.41
C LYS A 101 -9.30 8.72 5.77
N PRO A 102 -10.21 7.72 5.71
CA PRO A 102 -9.88 6.40 5.17
C PRO A 102 -9.37 6.50 3.73
N LYS A 103 -8.46 5.63 3.32
CA LYS A 103 -7.95 5.65 1.93
C LYS A 103 -9.01 5.20 0.93
N ILE A 104 -9.90 4.29 1.35
CA ILE A 104 -10.96 3.71 0.52
C ILE A 104 -12.29 3.68 1.28
N ILE A 105 -13.38 3.92 0.57
CA ILE A 105 -14.75 3.78 1.08
C ILE A 105 -15.49 2.77 0.20
N CYS A 106 -16.13 1.77 0.82
CA CYS A 106 -16.90 0.75 0.11
C CYS A 106 -18.36 0.79 0.56
N PHE A 107 -19.28 0.87 -0.39
CA PHE A 107 -20.72 0.89 -0.15
C PHE A 107 -21.41 -0.32 -0.78
N PHE A 108 -22.31 -0.92 -0.03
CA PHE A 108 -23.29 -1.90 -0.50
C PHE A 108 -24.69 -1.32 -0.41
N ILE A 109 -25.33 -1.11 -1.57
CA ILE A 109 -26.57 -0.31 -1.67
C ILE A 109 -27.60 -0.90 -2.65
N PRO A 110 -28.88 -0.52 -2.54
CA PRO A 110 -29.90 -0.88 -3.51
C PRO A 110 -29.74 -0.06 -4.81
N PRO A 111 -30.03 -0.63 -6.00
CA PRO A 111 -29.89 0.07 -7.27
C PRO A 111 -30.66 1.40 -7.37
N ALA A 112 -31.82 1.49 -6.71
CA ALA A 112 -32.64 2.71 -6.70
C ALA A 112 -31.95 3.89 -6.00
N CYS A 113 -30.98 3.64 -5.12
CA CYS A 113 -30.31 4.67 -4.33
C CYS A 113 -29.42 5.59 -5.18
N LEU A 114 -28.92 5.13 -6.33
CA LEU A 114 -28.05 5.91 -7.22
C LEU A 114 -28.73 7.19 -7.78
N LYS A 115 -30.07 7.23 -7.79
CA LYS A 115 -30.85 8.40 -8.25
C LYS A 115 -31.37 9.25 -7.09
N TRP A 116 -31.08 8.87 -5.85
CA TRP A 116 -31.65 9.55 -4.71
C TRP A 116 -30.83 10.79 -4.35
N GLU A 117 -31.46 11.96 -4.34
CA GLU A 117 -30.82 13.26 -4.13
C GLU A 117 -29.87 13.30 -2.92
N LYS A 118 -30.31 12.81 -1.75
CA LYS A 118 -29.46 12.77 -0.53
C LYS A 118 -28.19 11.92 -0.72
N PHE A 119 -28.28 10.82 -1.46
CA PHE A 119 -27.12 9.97 -1.72
C PHE A 119 -26.19 10.59 -2.77
N VAL A 120 -26.75 11.25 -3.78
CA VAL A 120 -25.96 12.03 -4.76
C VAL A 120 -25.22 13.19 -4.06
N GLN A 121 -25.86 13.87 -3.11
CA GLN A 121 -25.21 14.89 -2.28
C GLN A 121 -24.06 14.30 -1.45
N LEU A 122 -24.26 13.12 -0.83
CA LEU A 122 -23.20 12.40 -0.11
C LEU A 122 -22.01 12.09 -1.02
N LEU A 123 -22.26 11.57 -2.23
CA LEU A 123 -21.20 11.28 -3.21
C LEU A 123 -20.47 12.55 -3.68
N GLY A 124 -21.19 13.66 -3.89
CA GLY A 124 -20.58 14.94 -4.22
C GLY A 124 -19.68 15.44 -3.09
N ASN A 125 -20.10 15.25 -1.85
CA ASN A 125 -19.33 15.62 -0.67
C ASN A 125 -18.10 14.73 -0.45
N ILE A 126 -18.19 13.42 -0.74
CA ILE A 126 -17.05 12.50 -0.79
C ILE A 126 -16.07 12.93 -1.90
N ASN A 127 -16.58 13.30 -3.07
CA ASN A 127 -15.75 13.77 -4.18
C ASN A 127 -14.97 15.07 -3.85
N ASN A 128 -15.66 16.03 -3.23
CA ASN A 128 -15.04 17.28 -2.76
C ASN A 128 -13.93 17.04 -1.72
N ARG A 129 -13.98 15.93 -0.97
CA ARG A 129 -12.94 15.51 -0.01
C ARG A 129 -11.80 14.71 -0.65
N GLY A 130 -11.70 14.69 -1.98
CA GLY A 130 -10.54 14.09 -2.65
C GLY A 130 -10.76 12.66 -3.15
N TYR A 131 -11.99 12.15 -3.22
CA TYR A 131 -12.25 10.76 -3.62
C TYR A 131 -12.88 10.64 -5.00
N ASP A 132 -12.38 9.73 -5.81
CA ASP A 132 -13.03 9.32 -7.06
C ASP A 132 -13.72 7.96 -6.85
N TYR A 133 -14.90 7.77 -7.44
CA TYR A 133 -15.68 6.55 -7.20
C TYR A 133 -16.10 5.84 -8.48
N LYS A 134 -16.20 4.52 -8.38
CA LYS A 134 -16.80 3.63 -9.38
C LYS A 134 -17.86 2.77 -8.71
N TYR A 135 -18.87 2.36 -9.48
CA TYR A 135 -19.84 1.38 -9.01
C TYR A 135 -20.09 0.31 -10.06
N LYS A 136 -20.48 -0.88 -9.61
CA LYS A 136 -20.85 -2.01 -10.47
C LYS A 136 -22.12 -2.67 -9.96
N GLN A 137 -23.03 -2.99 -10.89
CA GLN A 137 -24.15 -3.88 -10.62
C GLN A 137 -23.67 -5.32 -10.77
N ILE A 138 -23.87 -6.12 -9.73
CA ILE A 138 -23.44 -7.52 -9.69
C ILE A 138 -24.67 -8.39 -9.48
N TYR A 139 -24.77 -9.44 -10.28
CA TYR A 139 -25.78 -10.49 -10.22
C TYR A 139 -25.20 -11.69 -9.50
N THR A 140 -25.80 -12.09 -8.38
CA THR A 140 -25.25 -13.14 -7.50
C THR A 140 -25.14 -14.48 -8.20
N GLU A 141 -26.14 -14.83 -9.03
CA GLU A 141 -26.13 -16.07 -9.81
C GLU A 141 -24.96 -16.14 -10.78
N GLN A 142 -24.64 -15.01 -11.45
CA GLN A 142 -23.52 -14.93 -12.37
C GLN A 142 -22.18 -14.95 -11.63
N ALA A 143 -22.12 -14.27 -10.49
CA ALA A 143 -20.87 -14.10 -9.75
C ALA A 143 -20.46 -15.34 -8.93
N THR A 144 -21.43 -16.15 -8.51
CA THR A 144 -21.20 -17.26 -7.55
C THR A 144 -21.69 -18.61 -8.05
N GLY A 145 -22.59 -18.66 -9.04
CA GLY A 145 -23.28 -19.88 -9.46
C GLY A 145 -24.43 -20.27 -8.53
N LEU A 146 -24.71 -19.53 -7.45
CA LEU A 146 -25.83 -19.84 -6.55
C LEU A 146 -27.17 -19.57 -7.23
N PRO A 147 -28.18 -20.44 -7.09
CA PRO A 147 -29.44 -20.34 -7.82
C PRO A 147 -30.40 -19.32 -7.20
N ILE A 148 -29.99 -18.05 -7.16
CA ILE A 148 -30.75 -16.92 -6.61
C ILE A 148 -30.76 -15.74 -7.58
N THR A 149 -31.93 -15.21 -7.88
CA THR A 149 -32.07 -13.95 -8.62
C THR A 149 -31.79 -12.80 -7.67
N GLU A 150 -30.56 -12.30 -7.69
CA GLU A 150 -30.17 -11.20 -6.82
C GLU A 150 -29.24 -10.22 -7.53
N LYS A 151 -29.73 -8.98 -7.67
CA LYS A 151 -28.93 -7.87 -8.17
C LYS A 151 -28.62 -6.88 -7.05
N ARG A 152 -27.34 -6.53 -6.91
CA ARG A 152 -26.85 -5.58 -5.90
C ARG A 152 -25.88 -4.58 -6.52
N VAL A 153 -25.77 -3.40 -5.90
CA VAL A 153 -24.80 -2.37 -6.30
C VAL A 153 -23.71 -2.29 -5.26
N TYR A 154 -22.48 -2.38 -5.74
CA TYR A 154 -21.28 -2.11 -4.96
C TYR A 154 -20.63 -0.85 -5.51
N LEU A 155 -20.28 0.08 -4.64
CA LEU A 155 -19.60 1.33 -5.00
C LEU A 155 -18.31 1.42 -4.17
N VAL A 156 -17.21 1.74 -4.84
CA VAL A 156 -15.90 1.93 -4.20
C VAL A 156 -15.41 3.32 -4.54
N ALA A 157 -15.15 4.12 -3.51
CA ALA A 157 -14.55 5.44 -3.60
C ALA A 157 -13.11 5.38 -3.08
N ILE A 158 -12.18 5.98 -3.81
CA ILE A 158 -10.73 5.92 -3.55
C ILE A 158 -10.21 7.33 -3.43
N HIS A 159 -9.42 7.59 -2.41
CA HIS A 159 -8.77 8.89 -2.27
C HIS A 159 -7.73 9.09 -3.39
N ARG A 160 -7.74 10.24 -4.05
CA ARG A 160 -6.88 10.61 -5.20
C ARG A 160 -5.39 10.46 -4.92
N SER A 161 -4.97 10.57 -3.65
CA SER A 161 -3.59 10.31 -3.24
C SER A 161 -3.13 8.87 -3.49
N LEU A 162 -4.06 7.94 -3.74
CA LEU A 162 -3.71 6.57 -4.08
C LEU A 162 -3.26 6.39 -5.54
N GLY A 163 -3.55 7.32 -6.45
CA GLY A 163 -3.07 7.32 -7.84
C GLY A 163 -3.45 6.10 -8.71
N ASP A 164 -3.97 5.02 -8.12
CA ASP A 164 -4.28 3.75 -8.77
C ASP A 164 -5.77 3.66 -9.15
N VAL A 165 -6.04 2.97 -10.25
CA VAL A 165 -7.37 2.78 -10.81
C VAL A 165 -7.89 1.44 -10.31
N PHE A 166 -8.61 1.41 -9.19
CA PHE A 166 -9.36 0.21 -8.79
C PHE A 166 -10.28 -0.22 -9.93
N GLU A 167 -10.28 -1.52 -10.19
CA GLU A 167 -11.26 -2.17 -11.02
C GLU A 167 -11.99 -3.22 -10.18
N PHE A 168 -13.29 -3.34 -10.40
CA PHE A 168 -14.05 -4.41 -9.77
C PHE A 168 -13.56 -5.77 -10.28
N PRO A 169 -13.55 -6.81 -9.42
CA PRO A 169 -13.14 -8.14 -9.85
C PRO A 169 -13.96 -8.62 -11.05
N CYS A 170 -13.29 -9.41 -11.89
CA CYS A 170 -13.95 -10.21 -12.90
C CYS A 170 -14.49 -11.46 -12.22
N PHE A 171 -15.78 -11.71 -12.38
CA PHE A 171 -16.40 -12.94 -11.90
C PHE A 171 -16.50 -13.89 -13.08
N ASP A 172 -15.65 -14.92 -13.10
CA ASP A 172 -15.70 -15.95 -14.14
C ASP A 172 -17.04 -16.69 -14.11
N GLU A 173 -17.48 -17.20 -15.26
CA GLU A 173 -18.66 -18.07 -15.35
C GLU A 173 -18.49 -19.27 -14.40
N LYS A 174 -19.42 -19.40 -13.45
CA LYS A 174 -19.45 -20.51 -12.51
C LYS A 174 -20.48 -21.54 -12.95
N LYS A 175 -20.16 -22.82 -12.73
CA LYS A 175 -21.14 -23.90 -12.79
C LYS A 175 -22.23 -23.60 -11.77
N MET A 176 -23.49 -23.63 -12.20
CA MET A 176 -24.63 -23.41 -11.31
C MET A 176 -24.72 -24.53 -10.28
N PHE A 177 -24.90 -24.17 -9.01
CA PHE A 177 -25.16 -25.12 -7.94
C PHE A 177 -26.51 -25.80 -8.17
N SER A 178 -26.54 -27.11 -7.91
CA SER A 178 -27.77 -27.88 -7.92
C SER A 178 -28.67 -27.53 -6.74
N LEU A 179 -29.94 -27.88 -6.85
CA LEU A 179 -30.90 -27.66 -5.75
C LEU A 179 -30.49 -28.49 -4.52
N GLU A 180 -30.04 -29.74 -4.72
CA GLU A 180 -29.66 -30.64 -3.63
C GLU A 180 -28.49 -30.08 -2.80
N GLU A 181 -27.56 -29.34 -3.41
CA GLU A 181 -26.43 -28.69 -2.72
C GLU A 181 -26.89 -27.56 -1.78
N ILE A 182 -28.05 -26.96 -2.04
CA ILE A 182 -28.60 -25.85 -1.25
C ILE A 182 -29.53 -26.34 -0.14
N LEU A 183 -30.31 -27.39 -0.40
CA LEU A 183 -31.40 -27.80 0.50
C LEU A 183 -30.94 -28.55 1.75
N GLU A 184 -31.74 -28.44 2.81
CA GLU A 184 -31.53 -29.21 4.03
C GLU A 184 -31.96 -30.67 3.85
N ASN A 185 -31.09 -31.60 4.25
CA ASN A 185 -31.35 -33.04 4.20
C ASN A 185 -32.13 -33.54 5.42
N LYS A 186 -32.50 -32.65 6.35
CA LYS A 186 -33.22 -32.98 7.58
C LYS A 186 -34.70 -32.59 7.47
N PRO A 187 -35.61 -33.29 8.18
CA PRO A 187 -37.01 -32.88 8.25
C PRO A 187 -37.15 -31.43 8.76
N VAL A 188 -37.87 -30.60 7.99
CA VAL A 188 -38.11 -29.19 8.34
C VAL A 188 -39.31 -29.02 9.29
N GLU A 189 -39.28 -27.95 10.09
CA GLU A 189 -40.39 -27.55 10.97
C GLU A 189 -41.71 -27.35 10.20
N GLU A 190 -42.83 -27.59 10.89
CA GLU A 190 -44.18 -27.42 10.34
C GLU A 190 -44.45 -26.03 9.76
N PHE A 191 -43.84 -24.98 10.32
CA PHE A 191 -43.96 -23.61 9.79
C PHE A 191 -43.62 -23.51 8.29
N TYR A 192 -42.59 -24.22 7.83
CA TYR A 192 -42.15 -24.16 6.44
C TYR A 192 -43.13 -24.90 5.51
N ARG A 193 -43.85 -25.91 6.03
CA ARG A 193 -44.84 -26.70 5.28
C ARG A 193 -46.18 -25.97 5.07
N LYS A 194 -46.47 -24.95 5.87
CA LYS A 194 -47.70 -24.13 5.73
C LYS A 194 -47.69 -23.31 4.43
N VAL A 195 -48.20 -23.88 3.35
CA VAL A 195 -48.27 -23.26 2.02
C VAL A 195 -49.72 -23.16 1.58
N ASN A 196 -50.12 -22.00 1.04
CA ASN A 196 -51.41 -21.85 0.39
C ASN A 196 -51.31 -22.42 -1.04
N CYS A 197 -51.70 -23.68 -1.20
CA CYS A 197 -51.59 -24.41 -2.47
C CYS A 197 -52.43 -23.78 -3.60
N ASN A 198 -53.51 -23.07 -3.28
CA ASN A 198 -54.35 -22.40 -4.28
C ASN A 198 -53.61 -21.27 -5.02
N CYS A 199 -52.52 -20.78 -4.45
CA CYS A 199 -51.70 -19.74 -5.07
C CYS A 199 -50.53 -20.33 -5.86
N VAL A 200 -50.34 -21.65 -5.90
CA VAL A 200 -49.19 -22.29 -6.56
C VAL A 200 -49.59 -22.73 -7.97
N ASN A 201 -48.85 -22.24 -8.97
CA ASN A 201 -49.02 -22.64 -10.37
C ASN A 201 -47.76 -23.41 -10.80
N GLY A 202 -47.75 -24.72 -10.56
CA GLY A 202 -46.68 -25.62 -10.96
C GLY A 202 -47.11 -26.51 -12.10
N ILE A 203 -46.37 -26.46 -13.21
CA ILE A 203 -46.66 -27.23 -14.43
C ILE A 203 -45.74 -28.46 -14.50
N SER A 204 -44.52 -28.36 -13.93
CA SER A 204 -43.49 -29.40 -13.95
C SER A 204 -43.54 -30.30 -12.71
N THR A 205 -42.96 -31.51 -12.83
CA THR A 205 -42.66 -32.41 -11.70
C THR A 205 -41.21 -32.30 -11.22
N LYS A 206 -40.39 -31.47 -11.88
CA LYS A 206 -38.99 -31.22 -11.51
C LYS A 206 -38.92 -30.50 -10.16
N ASP A 207 -37.89 -30.82 -9.37
CA ASP A 207 -37.53 -30.07 -8.17
C ASP A 207 -37.00 -28.68 -8.58
N THR A 208 -37.61 -27.64 -8.00
CA THR A 208 -37.47 -26.25 -8.48
C THR A 208 -37.93 -25.25 -7.42
N PHE A 209 -37.63 -23.97 -7.64
CA PHE A 209 -38.17 -22.87 -6.84
C PHE A 209 -39.52 -22.39 -7.36
N PHE A 210 -40.30 -21.76 -6.47
CA PHE A 210 -41.49 -21.00 -6.82
C PHE A 210 -41.41 -19.59 -6.25
N CYS A 211 -41.57 -18.63 -7.15
CA CYS A 211 -41.38 -17.22 -6.84
C CYS A 211 -42.70 -16.47 -6.97
N TRP A 212 -42.96 -15.55 -6.05
CA TRP A 212 -44.21 -14.80 -6.03
C TRP A 212 -44.24 -13.72 -7.12
N LYS A 213 -45.07 -13.91 -8.14
CA LYS A 213 -45.27 -12.99 -9.27
C LYS A 213 -46.76 -12.92 -9.61
N GLN A 214 -47.28 -11.73 -9.85
CA GLN A 214 -48.68 -11.51 -10.26
C GLN A 214 -49.71 -12.26 -9.37
N ASN A 215 -49.56 -12.16 -8.05
CA ASN A 215 -50.42 -12.81 -7.03
C ASN A 215 -50.43 -14.35 -7.04
N LYS A 216 -49.46 -14.99 -7.68
CA LYS A 216 -49.26 -16.45 -7.65
C LYS A 216 -47.79 -16.81 -7.47
N TYR A 217 -47.54 -18.02 -7.01
CA TYR A 217 -46.22 -18.66 -7.01
C TYR A 217 -46.03 -19.35 -8.36
N ILE A 218 -45.01 -18.92 -9.11
CA ILE A 218 -44.67 -19.41 -10.45
C ILE A 218 -43.34 -20.17 -10.38
N GLU A 219 -43.25 -21.32 -11.05
CA GLU A 219 -42.01 -22.09 -11.19
C GLU A 219 -40.86 -21.24 -11.76
N SER A 220 -39.67 -21.40 -11.19
CA SER A 220 -38.46 -20.67 -11.54
C SER A 220 -37.23 -21.54 -11.22
N ASP A 221 -36.23 -21.55 -12.09
CA ASP A 221 -34.96 -22.22 -11.84
C ASP A 221 -34.12 -21.47 -10.78
N LEU A 222 -34.38 -20.19 -10.57
CA LEU A 222 -33.72 -19.34 -9.58
C LEU A 222 -34.70 -18.90 -8.49
N ALA A 223 -34.25 -18.89 -7.23
CA ALA A 223 -34.99 -18.33 -6.12
C ALA A 223 -35.02 -16.79 -6.22
N ASP A 224 -36.21 -16.20 -6.25
CA ASP A 224 -36.40 -14.75 -6.25
C ASP A 224 -37.01 -14.35 -4.90
N THR A 225 -36.30 -13.50 -4.16
CA THR A 225 -36.65 -13.16 -2.78
C THR A 225 -37.72 -12.07 -2.72
N ASN A 226 -38.70 -12.23 -1.83
CA ASN A 226 -39.73 -11.23 -1.58
C ASN A 226 -39.95 -11.08 -0.08
N LEU A 227 -39.93 -9.84 0.42
CA LEU A 227 -40.01 -9.52 1.85
C LEU A 227 -41.36 -9.89 2.49
N ILE A 228 -42.41 -10.10 1.69
CA ILE A 228 -43.76 -10.46 2.14
C ILE A 228 -44.05 -11.93 1.85
N LYS A 229 -43.70 -12.40 0.65
CA LYS A 229 -44.02 -13.74 0.15
C LYS A 229 -42.75 -14.56 -0.03
N ILE A 230 -42.35 -15.25 1.03
CA ILE A 230 -41.17 -16.12 1.04
C ILE A 230 -41.22 -17.09 -0.15
N PRO A 231 -40.13 -17.25 -0.93
CA PRO A 231 -40.09 -18.21 -2.02
C PRO A 231 -40.28 -19.64 -1.51
N LEU A 232 -40.90 -20.46 -2.36
CA LEU A 232 -41.11 -21.87 -2.08
C LEU A 232 -40.08 -22.71 -2.84
N VAL A 233 -39.94 -23.94 -2.40
CA VAL A 233 -39.16 -24.97 -3.07
C VAL A 233 -39.97 -26.25 -3.12
N ARG A 234 -39.86 -26.97 -4.25
CA ARG A 234 -40.26 -28.36 -4.37
C ARG A 234 -39.02 -29.23 -4.25
N ASN A 235 -39.05 -30.18 -3.33
CA ASN A 235 -38.05 -31.24 -3.20
C ASN A 235 -38.79 -32.56 -2.95
N GLU A 236 -38.47 -33.61 -3.69
CA GLU A 236 -39.10 -34.94 -3.56
C GLU A 236 -40.64 -34.86 -3.55
N ARG A 237 -41.21 -34.04 -4.46
CA ARG A 237 -42.67 -33.77 -4.59
C ARG A 237 -43.30 -32.96 -3.46
N VAL A 238 -42.55 -32.56 -2.43
CA VAL A 238 -43.06 -31.73 -1.32
C VAL A 238 -42.80 -30.26 -1.59
N ILE A 239 -43.86 -29.44 -1.61
CA ILE A 239 -43.76 -27.98 -1.73
C ILE A 239 -43.77 -27.34 -0.34
N ARG A 240 -42.74 -26.55 -0.04
CA ARG A 240 -42.60 -25.83 1.24
C ARG A 240 -41.90 -24.49 1.03
N LYS A 241 -41.92 -23.63 2.03
CA LYS A 241 -41.05 -22.44 2.06
C LYS A 241 -39.58 -22.89 2.07
N ILE A 242 -38.71 -22.11 1.42
CA ILE A 242 -37.27 -22.22 1.66
C ILE A 242 -37.00 -21.97 3.14
N THR A 243 -36.09 -22.69 3.78
CA THR A 243 -35.77 -22.45 5.19
C THR A 243 -34.82 -21.26 5.37
N HIS A 244 -34.64 -20.81 6.61
CA HIS A 244 -33.64 -19.78 6.91
C HIS A 244 -32.21 -20.27 6.62
N ARG A 245 -31.90 -21.54 6.89
CA ARG A 245 -30.58 -22.12 6.60
C ARG A 245 -30.32 -22.19 5.10
N GLU A 246 -31.31 -22.65 4.33
CA GLU A 246 -31.21 -22.71 2.86
C GLU A 246 -31.05 -21.31 2.25
N LEU A 247 -31.78 -20.32 2.76
CA LEU A 247 -31.60 -18.93 2.33
C LEU A 247 -30.23 -18.37 2.76
N ALA A 248 -29.71 -18.76 3.93
CA ALA A 248 -28.36 -18.40 4.38
C ALA A 248 -27.28 -19.00 3.46
N ARG A 249 -27.45 -20.24 2.99
CA ARG A 249 -26.59 -20.87 1.98
C ARG A 249 -26.61 -20.13 0.65
N LEU A 250 -27.77 -19.65 0.21
CA LEU A 250 -27.89 -18.76 -0.97
C LEU A 250 -27.17 -17.41 -0.79
N LYS A 251 -26.82 -17.03 0.44
CA LYS A 251 -25.98 -15.88 0.80
C LYS A 251 -24.51 -16.24 1.03
N ASN A 252 -24.16 -17.50 0.82
CA ASN A 252 -22.85 -18.06 1.09
C ASN A 252 -22.44 -17.92 2.58
N LEU A 253 -23.42 -17.88 3.49
CA LEU A 253 -23.15 -18.00 4.92
C LEU A 253 -22.86 -19.47 5.26
N PRO A 254 -21.87 -19.76 6.12
CA PRO A 254 -21.49 -21.13 6.42
C PRO A 254 -22.57 -21.83 7.26
N ASP A 255 -22.56 -23.16 7.24
CA ASP A 255 -23.58 -23.98 7.90
C ASP A 255 -23.53 -23.91 9.44
N ASP A 256 -22.37 -23.57 10.00
CA ASP A 256 -22.16 -23.34 11.43
C ASP A 256 -22.61 -21.93 11.89
N TYR A 257 -22.90 -21.01 10.95
CA TYR A 257 -23.46 -19.69 11.27
C TYR A 257 -24.77 -19.85 12.03
N GLN A 258 -24.83 -19.40 13.27
CA GLN A 258 -26.01 -19.47 14.14
C GLN A 258 -27.11 -18.52 13.65
N LEU A 259 -28.35 -19.03 13.52
CA LEU A 259 -29.53 -18.27 13.11
C LEU A 259 -30.49 -18.06 14.30
N ASP A 260 -31.12 -16.89 14.39
CA ASP A 260 -32.18 -16.63 15.38
C ASP A 260 -33.58 -16.72 14.74
N THR A 261 -34.19 -17.90 14.82
CA THR A 261 -35.50 -18.17 14.22
C THR A 261 -36.67 -17.94 15.17
N ARG A 262 -36.45 -17.33 16.35
CA ARG A 262 -37.54 -16.93 17.28
C ARG A 262 -38.52 -15.99 16.60
N ASN A 263 -37.99 -15.05 15.81
CA ASN A 263 -38.78 -14.21 14.92
C ASN A 263 -38.44 -14.52 13.46
N LYS A 264 -39.16 -15.49 12.90
CA LYS A 264 -38.96 -15.98 11.53
C LYS A 264 -39.04 -14.86 10.48
N ALA A 265 -40.03 -13.96 10.58
CA ALA A 265 -40.17 -12.86 9.63
C ALA A 265 -38.99 -11.87 9.68
N TRP A 266 -38.49 -11.56 10.88
CA TRP A 266 -37.30 -10.72 11.04
C TRP A 266 -36.07 -11.39 10.43
N MET A 267 -35.82 -12.67 10.73
CA MET A 267 -34.65 -13.39 10.22
C MET A 267 -34.63 -13.51 8.69
N TYR A 268 -35.78 -13.80 8.04
CA TYR A 268 -35.86 -13.75 6.58
C TYR A 268 -35.46 -12.39 6.03
N ARG A 269 -35.94 -11.29 6.62
CA ARG A 269 -35.57 -9.94 6.17
C ARG A 269 -34.08 -9.68 6.32
N GLN A 270 -33.47 -10.08 7.45
CA GLN A 270 -32.03 -9.94 7.65
C GLN A 270 -31.23 -10.66 6.56
N LEU A 271 -31.59 -11.92 6.26
CA LEU A 271 -30.92 -12.71 5.22
C LEU A 271 -31.10 -12.10 3.84
N MET A 272 -32.30 -11.65 3.49
CA MET A 272 -32.57 -11.03 2.17
C MET A 272 -31.78 -9.73 1.99
N TYR A 273 -31.61 -8.94 3.05
CA TYR A 273 -30.83 -7.71 3.01
C TYR A 273 -29.32 -7.92 3.02
N ALA A 274 -28.83 -9.01 3.62
CA ALA A 274 -27.40 -9.27 3.72
C ALA A 274 -26.73 -9.39 2.34
N PRO A 275 -25.50 -8.89 2.18
CA PRO A 275 -24.68 -9.17 1.00
C PRO A 275 -24.31 -10.65 0.92
N ASN A 276 -23.98 -11.11 -0.28
CA ASN A 276 -23.33 -12.41 -0.45
C ASN A 276 -21.88 -12.32 0.01
N THR A 277 -21.47 -13.18 0.94
CA THR A 277 -20.14 -13.11 1.58
C THR A 277 -19.01 -13.34 0.58
N LYS A 278 -19.18 -14.21 -0.42
CA LYS A 278 -18.14 -14.52 -1.41
C LYS A 278 -17.89 -13.37 -2.37
N ILE A 279 -18.96 -12.68 -2.79
CA ILE A 279 -18.83 -11.47 -3.62
C ILE A 279 -18.11 -10.38 -2.83
N MET A 280 -18.48 -10.21 -1.55
CA MET A 280 -17.82 -9.23 -0.68
C MET A 280 -16.35 -9.56 -0.45
N GLU A 281 -15.99 -10.82 -0.23
CA GLU A 281 -14.60 -11.28 -0.13
C GLU A 281 -13.78 -10.91 -1.36
N GLN A 282 -14.30 -11.17 -2.57
CA GLN A 282 -13.57 -10.85 -3.81
C GLN A 282 -13.38 -9.34 -3.99
N ILE A 283 -14.39 -8.54 -3.67
CA ILE A 283 -14.30 -7.07 -3.73
C ILE A 283 -13.32 -6.55 -2.68
N ALA A 284 -13.40 -7.05 -1.44
CA ALA A 284 -12.50 -6.68 -0.36
C ALA A 284 -11.05 -7.08 -0.65
N SER A 285 -10.83 -8.24 -1.29
CA SER A 285 -9.50 -8.67 -1.73
C SER A 285 -8.92 -7.72 -2.77
N GLU A 286 -9.71 -7.26 -3.74
CA GLU A 286 -9.20 -6.31 -4.74
C GLU A 286 -8.96 -4.92 -4.15
N ILE A 287 -9.82 -4.46 -3.22
CA ILE A 287 -9.57 -3.26 -2.41
C ILE A 287 -8.22 -3.39 -1.67
N GLY A 288 -7.98 -4.54 -1.04
CA GLY A 288 -6.73 -4.81 -0.34
C GLY A 288 -5.52 -4.86 -1.27
N ASN A 289 -5.68 -5.37 -2.49
CA ASN A 289 -4.65 -5.37 -3.52
C ASN A 289 -4.30 -3.95 -3.98
N THR A 290 -5.30 -3.07 -4.19
CA THR A 290 -5.08 -1.66 -4.54
C THR A 290 -4.23 -0.95 -3.49
N LEU A 291 -4.49 -1.18 -2.20
CA LEU A 291 -3.70 -0.61 -1.11
C LEU A 291 -2.25 -1.14 -1.08
N LYS A 292 -2.05 -2.44 -1.41
CA LYS A 292 -0.70 -3.05 -1.50
C LYS A 292 0.09 -2.57 -2.71
N ARG A 293 -0.55 -2.46 -3.88
CA ARG A 293 0.07 -1.97 -5.12
C ARG A 293 0.62 -0.55 -4.94
N ASN A 294 -0.09 0.30 -4.20
CA ASN A 294 0.34 1.66 -3.92
C ASN A 294 1.70 1.73 -3.18
N ILE A 295 1.98 0.86 -2.20
CA ILE A 295 3.25 0.94 -1.44
C ILE A 295 4.46 0.70 -2.34
N LEU A 296 4.38 -0.33 -3.20
CA LEU A 296 5.44 -0.65 -4.16
C LEU A 296 5.51 0.39 -5.28
N GLN A 297 4.36 0.83 -5.81
CA GLN A 297 4.30 1.85 -6.86
C GLN A 297 4.76 3.21 -6.38
N LYS A 298 4.45 3.66 -5.15
CA LYS A 298 4.98 4.92 -4.59
C LYS A 298 6.50 4.87 -4.48
N SER A 299 7.06 3.77 -3.99
CA SER A 299 8.51 3.62 -3.91
C SER A 299 9.16 3.65 -5.30
N ASN A 300 8.54 3.01 -6.29
CA ASN A 300 9.05 2.99 -7.67
C ASN A 300 8.89 4.33 -8.37
N MET A 301 7.72 4.96 -8.24
CA MET A 301 7.39 6.27 -8.82
C MET A 301 8.27 7.35 -8.22
N MET A 302 8.51 7.35 -6.91
CA MET A 302 9.45 8.28 -6.28
C MET A 302 10.86 8.08 -6.84
N ARG A 303 11.33 6.84 -7.01
CA ARG A 303 12.64 6.59 -7.63
C ARG A 303 12.72 7.01 -9.09
N GLU A 304 11.69 6.74 -9.89
CA GLU A 304 11.62 7.17 -11.29
C GLU A 304 11.61 8.70 -11.39
N GLN A 305 10.86 9.39 -10.52
CA GLN A 305 10.84 10.85 -10.43
C GLN A 305 12.19 11.42 -10.01
N THR A 306 12.83 10.86 -8.97
CA THR A 306 14.18 11.27 -8.55
C THR A 306 15.20 11.03 -9.66
N PHE A 307 15.13 9.89 -10.36
CA PHE A 307 16.00 9.59 -11.48
C PHE A 307 15.83 10.61 -12.61
N ALA A 308 14.58 10.94 -12.95
CA ALA A 308 14.28 11.95 -13.96
C ALA A 308 14.79 13.33 -13.56
N GLU A 309 14.61 13.74 -12.30
CA GLU A 309 15.08 15.04 -11.81
C GLU A 309 16.62 15.14 -11.79
N LEU A 310 17.32 14.06 -11.43
CA LEU A 310 18.79 14.00 -11.49
C LEU A 310 19.30 14.18 -12.92
N PHE A 311 18.70 13.45 -13.87
CA PHE A 311 19.06 13.57 -15.27
C PHE A 311 18.68 14.95 -15.85
N ARG A 312 17.56 15.53 -15.40
CA ARG A 312 17.18 16.91 -15.75
C ARG A 312 18.25 17.91 -15.31
N ARG A 313 18.71 17.85 -14.05
CA ARG A 313 19.78 18.72 -13.54
C ARG A 313 21.04 18.62 -14.37
N TYR A 314 21.43 17.39 -14.73
CA TYR A 314 22.55 17.14 -15.63
C TYR A 314 22.34 17.79 -17.01
N LEU A 315 21.18 17.57 -17.63
CA LEU A 315 20.85 18.17 -18.92
C LEU A 315 20.83 19.70 -18.84
N ILE A 316 20.32 20.32 -17.77
CA ILE A 316 20.30 21.79 -17.61
C ILE A 316 21.73 22.34 -17.58
N ALA A 317 22.65 21.63 -16.93
CA ALA A 317 24.05 22.02 -16.88
C ALA A 317 24.75 21.92 -18.25
N LYS A 318 24.36 20.95 -19.09
CA LYS A 318 24.96 20.72 -20.42
C LYS A 318 24.24 21.42 -21.58
N CYS A 319 22.94 21.69 -21.47
CA CYS A 319 22.08 22.23 -22.52
C CYS A 319 21.17 23.35 -22.01
N LYS A 320 21.03 24.42 -22.81
CA LYS A 320 20.21 25.59 -22.45
C LYS A 320 18.71 25.46 -22.76
N ASN A 321 18.33 24.59 -23.69
CA ASN A 321 16.94 24.45 -24.17
C ASN A 321 16.45 23.02 -23.98
N ILE A 322 15.75 22.77 -22.86
CA ILE A 322 15.11 21.49 -22.55
C ILE A 322 13.60 21.68 -22.60
N VAL A 323 12.91 20.80 -23.32
CA VAL A 323 11.45 20.76 -23.38
C VAL A 323 11.00 19.42 -22.81
N GLU A 324 10.10 19.47 -21.84
CA GLU A 324 9.34 18.30 -21.41
C GLU A 324 8.22 18.05 -22.42
N GLU A 325 8.18 16.87 -23.04
CA GLU A 325 7.15 16.51 -24.00
C GLU A 325 6.29 15.37 -23.45
N LYS A 326 5.05 15.25 -23.93
CA LYS A 326 4.16 14.14 -23.52
C LYS A 326 4.63 12.76 -24.00
N LEU A 327 5.58 12.72 -24.92
CA LEU A 327 5.92 11.53 -25.71
C LEU A 327 7.26 10.91 -25.31
N CYS A 328 8.17 11.68 -24.73
CA CYS A 328 9.43 11.24 -24.13
C CYS A 328 9.73 12.12 -22.90
N ASP A 329 10.45 11.58 -21.91
CA ASP A 329 10.72 12.30 -20.66
C ASP A 329 11.42 13.65 -20.88
N PHE A 330 12.43 13.70 -21.76
CA PHE A 330 13.12 14.96 -22.11
C PHE A 330 13.44 15.07 -23.59
N LYS A 331 13.37 16.28 -24.13
CA LYS A 331 13.87 16.62 -25.46
C LYS A 331 14.82 17.81 -25.38
N CYS A 332 15.99 17.69 -26.00
CA CYS A 332 16.92 18.82 -26.13
C CYS A 332 17.51 18.91 -27.53
N ASN A 333 17.92 20.12 -27.91
CA ASN A 333 18.63 20.35 -29.17
C ASN A 333 20.14 20.35 -28.91
N VAL A 334 20.85 19.45 -29.57
CA VAL A 334 22.31 19.28 -29.49
C VAL A 334 22.86 19.42 -30.91
N ASP A 335 23.71 20.42 -31.14
CA ASP A 335 24.32 20.71 -32.44
C ASP A 335 23.32 20.76 -33.62
N GLY A 336 22.13 21.32 -33.38
CA GLY A 336 21.08 21.44 -34.39
C GLY A 336 20.24 20.18 -34.60
N LYS A 337 20.50 19.10 -33.85
CA LYS A 337 19.69 17.87 -33.85
C LYS A 337 18.83 17.81 -32.60
N ASP A 338 17.55 17.50 -32.79
CA ASP A 338 16.65 17.20 -31.69
C ASP A 338 16.92 15.77 -31.20
N ILE A 339 17.29 15.63 -29.93
CA ILE A 339 17.51 14.35 -29.25
C ILE A 339 16.40 14.13 -28.23
N CYS A 340 15.79 12.95 -28.25
CA CYS A 340 14.75 12.53 -27.33
C CYS A 340 15.27 11.48 -26.35
N PHE A 341 15.11 11.74 -25.06
CA PHE A 341 15.49 10.85 -23.96
C PHE A 341 14.24 10.28 -23.29
N GLU A 342 14.21 8.96 -23.16
CA GLU A 342 13.25 8.24 -22.32
C GLU A 342 14.03 7.55 -21.20
N LEU A 343 13.58 7.71 -19.95
CA LEU A 343 14.26 7.21 -18.77
C LEU A 343 13.51 6.03 -18.17
N LYS A 344 14.25 4.99 -17.80
CA LYS A 344 13.72 3.82 -17.08
C LYS A 344 14.68 3.38 -15.99
N ILE A 345 14.17 3.05 -14.81
CA ILE A 345 14.95 2.46 -13.72
C ILE A 345 14.18 1.29 -13.11
N TYR A 346 14.82 0.12 -13.06
CA TYR A 346 14.18 -1.13 -12.63
C TYR A 346 14.70 -1.55 -11.25
N ASN A 347 13.84 -2.19 -10.46
CA ASN A 347 14.22 -2.72 -9.13
C ASN A 347 15.16 -3.92 -9.18
N SER A 348 15.15 -4.64 -10.30
CA SER A 348 15.89 -5.88 -10.50
C SER A 348 16.13 -6.08 -11.99
N ASP A 349 17.15 -6.85 -12.32
CA ASP A 349 17.46 -7.19 -13.71
C ASP A 349 16.57 -8.34 -14.25
N TYR A 350 15.64 -8.84 -13.42
CA TYR A 350 14.65 -9.82 -13.84
C TYR A 350 13.81 -9.29 -15.02
N ALA A 351 13.84 -10.04 -16.13
CA ALA A 351 13.15 -9.70 -17.39
C ALA A 351 13.52 -8.33 -17.97
N ILE A 352 14.72 -7.81 -17.65
CA ILE A 352 15.18 -6.49 -18.12
C ILE A 352 15.15 -6.40 -19.65
N GLU A 353 15.62 -7.42 -20.36
CA GLU A 353 15.60 -7.48 -21.82
C GLU A 353 14.17 -7.31 -22.39
N LYS A 354 13.19 -8.01 -21.82
CA LYS A 354 11.78 -7.93 -22.26
C LYS A 354 11.19 -6.55 -21.98
N ASN A 355 11.56 -5.92 -20.87
CA ASN A 355 11.09 -4.58 -20.51
C ASN A 355 11.70 -3.50 -21.41
N ILE A 356 12.99 -3.64 -21.73
CA ILE A 356 13.71 -2.78 -22.68
C ILE A 356 13.06 -2.88 -24.05
N LYS A 357 12.83 -4.11 -24.56
CA LYS A 357 12.17 -4.33 -25.85
C LYS A 357 10.80 -3.65 -25.93
N ARG A 358 9.97 -3.78 -24.88
CA ARG A 358 8.67 -3.08 -24.79
C ARG A 358 8.80 -1.56 -24.79
N ALA A 359 9.81 -1.02 -24.11
CA ALA A 359 10.08 0.42 -24.11
C ALA A 359 10.47 0.90 -25.52
N CYS A 360 11.36 0.17 -26.19
CA CYS A 360 11.75 0.44 -27.58
C CYS A 360 10.57 0.37 -28.55
N GLU A 361 9.73 -0.67 -28.48
CA GLU A 361 8.52 -0.81 -29.31
C GLU A 361 7.54 0.36 -29.13
N ARG A 362 7.42 0.89 -27.90
CA ARG A 362 6.59 2.06 -27.62
C ARG A 362 7.19 3.32 -28.22
N LEU A 363 8.51 3.50 -28.10
CA LEU A 363 9.23 4.66 -28.63
C LEU A 363 9.22 4.68 -30.17
N LEU A 364 9.28 3.52 -30.84
CA LEU A 364 9.19 3.44 -32.31
C LEU A 364 7.87 3.98 -32.89
N ARG A 365 6.78 4.00 -32.12
CA ARG A 365 5.52 4.62 -32.56
C ARG A 365 5.64 6.13 -32.69
N LEU A 366 6.69 6.71 -32.09
CA LEU A 366 7.05 8.11 -32.15
C LEU A 366 8.03 8.25 -33.31
N LYS A 367 7.59 8.86 -34.41
CA LYS A 367 8.43 9.08 -35.60
C LYS A 367 9.50 10.15 -35.34
N GLY A 368 10.44 9.87 -34.44
CA GLY A 368 11.56 10.74 -34.10
C GLY A 368 12.87 10.14 -34.61
N ASP A 369 13.67 10.95 -35.29
CA ASP A 369 15.04 10.62 -35.63
C ASP A 369 15.91 11.04 -34.42
N ASN A 370 16.67 10.11 -33.82
CA ASN A 370 17.53 10.27 -32.62
C ASN A 370 16.87 10.04 -31.25
N LEU A 371 16.55 8.78 -30.95
CA LEU A 371 15.99 8.32 -29.67
C LEU A 371 17.06 7.64 -28.81
N ILE A 372 17.13 8.04 -27.53
CA ILE A 372 18.02 7.43 -26.53
C ILE A 372 17.18 6.93 -25.35
N LEU A 373 17.27 5.64 -25.07
CA LEU A 373 16.68 5.03 -23.89
C LEU A 373 17.74 4.98 -22.78
N VAL A 374 17.52 5.76 -21.73
CA VAL A 374 18.43 5.90 -20.59
C VAL A 374 17.96 4.98 -19.47
N ILE A 375 18.82 4.07 -19.02
CA ILE A 375 18.48 2.97 -18.12
C ILE A 375 19.35 3.02 -16.85
N GLY A 376 18.72 3.10 -15.68
CA GLY A 376 19.41 3.09 -14.37
C GLY A 376 19.93 1.73 -13.90
N ASN A 377 20.01 0.74 -14.79
CA ASN A 377 20.47 -0.64 -14.54
C ASN A 377 21.64 -0.95 -15.47
N VAL A 378 22.40 -2.01 -15.18
CA VAL A 378 23.43 -2.53 -16.10
C VAL A 378 22.73 -3.22 -17.28
N VAL A 379 23.16 -2.94 -18.51
CA VAL A 379 22.61 -3.57 -19.72
C VAL A 379 23.74 -4.23 -20.51
N SER A 380 23.56 -5.50 -20.90
CA SER A 380 24.57 -6.22 -21.66
C SER A 380 24.77 -5.64 -23.06
N LYS A 381 25.99 -5.77 -23.60
CA LYS A 381 26.33 -5.29 -24.96
C LYS A 381 25.44 -5.92 -26.03
N GLU A 382 25.06 -7.19 -25.87
CA GLU A 382 24.15 -7.90 -26.77
C GLU A 382 22.77 -7.25 -26.84
N ILE A 383 22.21 -6.85 -25.68
CA ILE A 383 20.91 -6.16 -25.63
C ILE A 383 21.02 -4.77 -26.26
N LYS A 384 22.08 -4.01 -25.94
CA LYS A 384 22.32 -2.68 -26.55
C LYS A 384 22.40 -2.78 -28.08
N ALA A 385 23.17 -3.75 -28.61
CA ALA A 385 23.32 -3.99 -30.04
C ALA A 385 21.98 -4.38 -30.70
N ASN A 386 21.25 -5.33 -30.12
CA ASN A 386 19.95 -5.77 -30.65
C ASN A 386 18.94 -4.61 -30.71
N CYS A 387 18.86 -3.79 -29.66
CA CYS A 387 17.95 -2.66 -29.64
C CYS A 387 18.30 -1.61 -30.70
N PHE A 388 19.58 -1.37 -30.95
CA PHE A 388 20.01 -0.48 -32.01
C PHE A 388 19.71 -1.06 -33.41
N GLU A 389 20.03 -2.33 -33.66
CA GLU A 389 19.80 -3.00 -34.94
C GLU A 389 18.31 -3.11 -35.32
N VAL A 390 17.45 -3.45 -34.35
CA VAL A 390 16.03 -3.70 -34.59
C VAL A 390 15.20 -2.41 -34.54
N TYR A 391 15.54 -1.49 -33.62
CA TYR A 391 14.69 -0.33 -33.33
C TYR A 391 15.37 1.02 -33.65
N GLY A 392 16.67 1.05 -33.94
CA GLY A 392 17.41 2.31 -34.16
C GLY A 392 17.55 3.17 -32.90
N ILE A 393 17.41 2.58 -31.71
CA ILE A 393 17.42 3.27 -30.42
C ILE A 393 18.73 2.96 -29.69
N HIS A 394 19.45 4.00 -29.28
CA HIS A 394 20.65 3.85 -28.45
C HIS A 394 20.26 3.65 -26.98
N ILE A 395 21.06 2.88 -26.25
CA ILE A 395 20.86 2.65 -24.82
C ILE A 395 22.04 3.20 -24.04
N TRP A 396 21.76 4.14 -23.13
CA TRP A 396 22.70 4.55 -22.10
C TRP A 396 22.34 3.83 -20.82
N ASP A 397 23.28 3.11 -20.22
CA ASP A 397 23.04 2.36 -18.99
C ASP A 397 23.74 3.00 -17.78
N VAL A 398 23.71 2.33 -16.63
CA VAL A 398 24.33 2.85 -15.40
C VAL A 398 25.82 3.20 -15.56
N LYS A 399 26.58 2.45 -16.37
CA LYS A 399 28.01 2.72 -16.59
C LYS A 399 28.21 4.03 -17.34
N ASN A 400 27.36 4.27 -18.33
CA ASN A 400 27.33 5.50 -19.09
C ASN A 400 26.92 6.69 -18.20
N LEU A 401 25.91 6.52 -17.36
CA LEU A 401 25.42 7.57 -16.47
C LEU A 401 26.44 7.98 -15.41
N LEU A 402 27.12 7.01 -14.80
CA LEU A 402 28.17 7.28 -13.81
C LEU A 402 29.36 8.02 -14.43
N TRP A 403 29.68 7.74 -15.70
CA TRP A 403 30.66 8.51 -16.46
C TRP A 403 30.16 9.93 -16.74
N LEU A 404 28.91 10.08 -17.21
CA LEU A 404 28.32 11.40 -17.50
C LEU A 404 28.22 12.31 -16.28
N PHE A 405 27.96 11.75 -15.11
CA PHE A 405 27.83 12.50 -13.85
C PHE A 405 29.17 12.75 -13.16
N GLU A 406 30.30 12.32 -13.72
CA GLU A 406 31.61 12.45 -13.09
C GLU A 406 31.99 13.91 -12.76
N GLU A 407 31.59 14.85 -13.62
CA GLU A 407 31.76 16.29 -13.39
C GLU A 407 30.81 16.88 -12.33
N PHE A 408 29.76 16.16 -11.94
CA PHE A 408 28.68 16.62 -11.05
C PHE A 408 28.57 15.71 -9.82
N SER A 409 29.48 15.90 -8.86
CA SER A 409 29.58 15.03 -7.68
C SER A 409 28.27 14.93 -6.90
N ASP A 410 27.51 16.03 -6.78
CA ASP A 410 26.19 16.05 -6.16
C ASP A 410 25.19 15.13 -6.87
N ILE A 411 25.08 15.23 -8.19
CA ILE A 411 24.21 14.39 -9.03
C ILE A 411 24.68 12.93 -8.98
N LYS A 412 25.98 12.69 -9.11
CA LYS A 412 26.58 11.34 -9.09
C LYS A 412 26.27 10.63 -7.79
N ASN A 413 26.54 11.26 -6.65
CA ASN A 413 26.32 10.66 -5.34
C ASN A 413 24.83 10.41 -5.07
N GLU A 414 23.96 11.35 -5.44
CA GLU A 414 22.52 11.17 -5.29
C GLU A 414 22.01 10.04 -6.19
N PHE A 415 22.51 9.92 -7.42
CA PHE A 415 22.21 8.80 -8.31
C PHE A 415 22.69 7.47 -7.76
N ILE A 416 23.93 7.40 -7.24
CA ILE A 416 24.46 6.19 -6.59
C ILE A 416 23.57 5.78 -5.41
N SER A 417 23.11 6.75 -4.60
CA SER A 417 22.22 6.50 -3.46
C SER A 417 20.85 5.93 -3.87
N LEU A 418 20.43 6.14 -5.12
CA LEU A 418 19.19 5.65 -5.70
C LEU A 418 19.27 4.17 -6.13
N LEU A 419 20.46 3.69 -6.45
CA LEU A 419 20.69 2.31 -6.89
C LEU A 419 20.45 1.31 -5.75
N THR A 420 20.07 0.09 -6.10
CA THR A 420 19.77 -0.98 -5.12
C THR A 420 20.88 -2.04 -5.02
N TYR A 421 21.90 -1.91 -5.85
CA TYR A 421 23.06 -2.78 -5.99
C TYR A 421 24.35 -1.96 -5.82
N SER A 422 25.44 -2.63 -5.46
CA SER A 422 26.77 -1.99 -5.41
C SER A 422 27.29 -1.68 -6.82
N ILE A 423 28.13 -0.65 -6.92
CA ILE A 423 28.77 -0.23 -8.17
C ILE A 423 30.28 -0.44 -8.19
N ASP A 424 30.86 -1.04 -7.14
CA ASP A 424 32.31 -1.09 -6.92
C ASP A 424 33.06 -1.78 -8.07
N ASP A 425 32.46 -2.80 -8.69
CA ASP A 425 33.05 -3.56 -9.80
C ASP A 425 32.73 -2.99 -11.20
N LEU A 426 32.03 -1.84 -11.29
CA LEU A 426 31.59 -1.31 -12.57
C LEU A 426 32.68 -0.48 -13.25
N GLN A 427 33.15 -0.97 -14.39
CA GLN A 427 33.96 -0.19 -15.32
C GLN A 427 33.08 0.81 -16.07
N LEU A 428 33.39 2.10 -15.93
CA LEU A 428 32.69 3.20 -16.59
C LEU A 428 32.93 3.17 -18.10
N GLU A 429 31.91 3.54 -18.88
CA GLU A 429 31.93 3.49 -20.35
C GLU A 429 31.40 4.81 -20.91
N ILE A 430 32.08 5.39 -21.90
CA ILE A 430 31.60 6.60 -22.60
C ILE A 430 30.29 6.25 -23.32
N PRO A 431 29.23 7.09 -23.22
CA PRO A 431 27.98 6.85 -23.93
C PRO A 431 28.14 6.92 -25.45
N GLU A 432 27.45 6.04 -26.17
CA GLU A 432 27.27 6.12 -27.62
C GLU A 432 25.79 6.43 -27.95
N PRO A 433 25.48 7.46 -28.75
CA PRO A 433 26.39 8.48 -29.28
C PRO A 433 26.91 9.41 -28.17
N GLN A 434 28.12 9.93 -28.34
CA GLN A 434 28.63 11.00 -27.47
C GLN A 434 28.00 12.33 -27.91
N LEU A 435 27.22 12.96 -27.02
CA LEU A 435 26.45 14.17 -27.33
C LEU A 435 27.04 15.46 -26.76
N PHE A 436 27.84 15.39 -25.70
CA PHE A 436 28.31 16.57 -24.96
C PHE A 436 29.83 16.61 -24.88
N GLU A 437 30.42 17.79 -25.07
CA GLU A 437 31.86 18.03 -24.87
C GLU A 437 32.26 17.92 -23.38
N GLU A 438 33.47 17.42 -23.12
CA GLU A 438 34.14 17.51 -21.82
C GLU A 438 34.50 18.98 -21.54
N LYS A 439 34.02 19.57 -20.44
CA LYS A 439 34.40 20.93 -20.03
C LYS A 439 34.90 20.93 -18.59
N GLN A 440 35.93 21.75 -18.38
CA GLN A 440 36.77 21.79 -17.19
C GLN A 440 35.98 21.91 -15.88
N ILE A 441 36.49 21.18 -14.88
CA ILE A 441 36.05 21.16 -13.48
C ILE A 441 36.06 22.58 -12.89
N GLU A 442 34.94 23.31 -12.97
CA GLU A 442 34.74 24.51 -12.17
C GLU A 442 34.22 24.11 -10.78
N LYS A 443 35.16 23.82 -9.88
CA LYS A 443 34.90 23.55 -8.46
C LYS A 443 34.46 24.84 -7.75
N ARG A 444 33.17 25.15 -7.72
CA ARG A 444 32.62 26.19 -6.82
C ARG A 444 31.21 25.86 -6.30
N GLU A 445 31.17 25.06 -5.24
CA GLU A 445 30.14 25.14 -4.20
C GLU A 445 30.81 25.14 -2.82
N ARG A 446 30.15 25.73 -1.80
CA ARG A 446 30.63 25.71 -0.41
C ARG A 446 30.80 24.26 0.07
N THR A 447 31.90 23.95 0.74
CA THR A 447 32.17 22.59 1.20
C THR A 447 31.13 22.15 2.25
N TRP A 448 30.84 20.85 2.28
CA TRP A 448 29.93 20.23 3.27
C TRP A 448 30.29 20.63 4.71
N GLU A 449 31.59 20.74 4.99
CA GLU A 449 32.15 21.20 6.26
C GLU A 449 31.70 22.61 6.65
N GLU A 450 31.76 23.57 5.72
CA GLU A 450 31.31 24.94 5.98
C GLU A 450 29.82 24.97 6.29
N ARG A 451 29.02 24.21 5.55
CA ARG A 451 27.58 24.12 5.77
C ARG A 451 27.25 23.49 7.13
N LEU A 452 27.92 22.39 7.48
CA LEU A 452 27.75 21.71 8.77
C LEU A 452 28.12 22.64 9.95
N LYS A 453 29.23 23.36 9.83
CA LYS A 453 29.73 24.28 10.86
C LYS A 453 28.83 25.49 11.11
N ASN A 454 28.13 25.97 10.08
CA ASN A 454 27.30 27.17 10.17
C ASN A 454 25.95 26.94 10.88
N ILE A 455 25.50 25.69 11.02
CA ILE A 455 24.24 25.38 11.71
C ILE A 455 24.44 25.50 13.22
N GLN A 456 23.60 26.26 13.92
CA GLN A 456 23.68 26.41 15.37
C GLN A 456 23.20 25.15 16.12
N PRO A 457 23.81 24.77 17.25
CA PRO A 457 23.30 23.71 18.10
C PRO A 457 21.93 24.06 18.71
N GLY A 458 21.04 23.07 18.82
CA GLY A 458 19.72 23.23 19.43
C GLY A 458 18.59 22.60 18.63
N LYS A 459 17.44 22.43 19.31
CA LYS A 459 16.24 21.82 18.71
C LYS A 459 15.67 22.63 17.55
N GLU A 460 15.81 23.97 17.60
CA GLU A 460 15.33 24.88 16.56
C GLU A 460 15.95 24.58 15.19
N PHE A 461 17.24 24.27 15.16
CA PHE A 461 17.99 23.98 13.94
C PHE A 461 18.16 22.47 13.67
N PHE A 462 17.44 21.63 14.40
CA PHE A 462 17.56 20.17 14.28
C PHE A 462 17.25 19.67 12.87
N LYS A 463 16.16 20.14 12.25
CA LYS A 463 15.78 19.73 10.89
C LYS A 463 16.83 20.10 9.84
N GLU A 464 17.49 21.24 10.02
CA GLU A 464 18.57 21.67 9.12
C GLU A 464 19.80 20.77 9.28
N TYR A 465 20.16 20.44 10.53
CA TYR A 465 21.23 19.49 10.86
C TYR A 465 20.96 18.09 10.31
N GLU A 466 19.77 17.55 10.54
CA GLU A 466 19.32 16.25 10.02
C GLU A 466 19.44 16.19 8.49
N LYS A 467 18.98 17.24 7.80
CA LYS A 467 19.07 17.34 6.35
C LYS A 467 20.52 17.30 5.87
N ILE A 468 21.38 18.14 6.44
CA ILE A 468 22.80 18.19 6.05
C ILE A 468 23.52 16.88 6.36
N CYS A 469 23.30 16.29 7.53
CA CYS A 469 23.91 15.00 7.86
C CYS A 469 23.45 13.90 6.91
N THR A 470 22.17 13.88 6.54
CA THR A 470 21.65 12.93 5.55
C THR A 470 22.31 13.10 4.19
N GLU A 471 22.51 14.34 3.73
CA GLU A 471 23.21 14.63 2.48
C GLU A 471 24.69 14.19 2.53
N ILE A 472 25.39 14.46 3.64
CA ILE A 472 26.77 14.00 3.86
C ILE A 472 26.83 12.46 3.83
N LEU A 473 25.95 11.78 4.58
CA LEU A 473 25.92 10.32 4.63
C LEU A 473 25.65 9.70 3.26
N LYS A 474 24.75 10.29 2.45
CA LYS A 474 24.53 9.85 1.06
C LYS A 474 25.79 9.95 0.21
N ASN A 475 26.59 11.00 0.40
CA ASN A 475 27.88 11.17 -0.28
C ASN A 475 28.92 10.13 0.18
N ILE A 476 29.10 9.95 1.49
CA ILE A 476 30.17 9.09 2.01
C ILE A 476 29.85 7.59 2.04
N LEU A 477 28.57 7.21 2.12
CA LEU A 477 28.11 5.83 2.26
C LEU A 477 27.14 5.39 1.15
N GLY A 478 26.89 6.24 0.15
CA GLY A 478 25.97 5.95 -0.95
C GLY A 478 26.31 4.69 -1.73
N GLU A 479 27.59 4.32 -1.83
CA GLU A 479 28.04 3.10 -2.53
C GLU A 479 27.57 1.82 -1.82
N TYR A 480 27.48 1.84 -0.50
CA TYR A 480 27.14 0.67 0.32
C TYR A 480 25.67 0.65 0.77
N LEU A 481 25.06 1.83 0.91
CA LEU A 481 23.72 2.00 1.45
C LEU A 481 22.73 2.53 0.40
N GLY A 482 21.51 2.00 0.42
CA GLY A 482 20.39 2.43 -0.41
C GLY A 482 19.09 2.51 0.40
N LEU A 483 17.98 2.81 -0.27
CA LEU A 483 16.67 2.98 0.38
C LEU A 483 16.71 3.91 1.61
N TRP A 484 17.15 5.15 1.39
CA TRP A 484 17.31 6.20 2.39
C TRP A 484 15.96 6.71 2.90
N ALA A 485 15.29 5.93 3.75
CA ALA A 485 13.95 6.21 4.25
C ALA A 485 14.01 7.17 5.44
N VAL A 486 13.62 8.43 5.21
CA VAL A 486 13.33 9.43 6.25
C VAL A 486 11.91 9.18 6.77
N GLN A 487 11.72 9.06 8.08
CA GLN A 487 10.37 8.91 8.63
C GLN A 487 9.71 10.28 8.82
N GLU A 488 8.51 10.47 8.24
CA GLU A 488 7.69 11.65 8.53
C GLU A 488 7.10 11.54 9.93
N HIS A 489 7.32 12.56 10.77
CA HIS A 489 6.63 12.69 12.06
C HIS A 489 5.14 12.93 11.84
N SER A 490 4.31 11.88 11.81
CA SER A 490 2.88 12.04 12.08
C SER A 490 2.70 12.30 13.58
N ASN A 491 1.83 13.24 13.93
CA ASN A 491 1.79 13.94 15.23
C ASN A 491 1.57 13.07 16.49
N GLU A 492 1.39 11.76 16.38
CA GLU A 492 1.38 10.86 17.53
C GLU A 492 1.94 9.51 17.08
N GLU A 493 3.16 9.16 17.49
CA GLU A 493 3.56 7.76 17.64
C GLU A 493 4.83 7.65 18.50
N LEU A 494 4.72 6.85 19.56
CA LEU A 494 5.83 6.43 20.40
C LEU A 494 6.88 5.71 19.54
N TYR A 495 8.13 6.18 19.61
CA TYR A 495 9.36 5.57 19.10
C TYR A 495 9.72 5.80 17.61
N CYS A 496 10.12 7.03 17.25
CA CYS A 496 10.63 7.39 15.92
C CYS A 496 12.17 7.46 15.89
N PHE A 497 12.81 6.99 14.82
CA PHE A 497 14.22 7.18 14.48
C PHE A 497 14.33 7.94 13.15
N ASP A 498 15.37 8.74 12.97
CA ASP A 498 15.40 9.80 11.96
C ASP A 498 15.57 9.27 10.53
N LEU A 499 16.49 8.31 10.33
CA LEU A 499 16.81 7.76 9.02
C LEU A 499 17.06 6.24 9.11
N CYS A 500 16.54 5.48 8.14
CA CYS A 500 16.80 4.05 8.04
C CYS A 500 17.27 3.69 6.64
N CYS A 501 18.43 3.04 6.54
CA CYS A 501 19.06 2.68 5.27
C CYS A 501 19.18 1.17 5.13
N LYS A 502 19.05 0.66 3.91
CA LYS A 502 19.29 -0.75 3.57
C LYS A 502 20.71 -0.93 3.06
N ILE A 503 21.40 -1.96 3.54
CA ILE A 503 22.68 -2.36 2.95
C ILE A 503 22.40 -2.95 1.56
N LYS A 504 23.03 -2.36 0.53
CA LYS A 504 22.86 -2.76 -0.86
C LYS A 504 23.22 -4.23 -1.08
N ASN A 505 22.73 -4.78 -2.18
CA ASN A 505 23.07 -6.14 -2.55
C ASN A 505 24.45 -6.15 -3.24
N GLY A 506 25.27 -7.15 -2.90
CA GLY A 506 26.61 -7.30 -3.47
C GLY A 506 27.66 -6.32 -2.94
N VAL A 507 27.41 -5.68 -1.79
CA VAL A 507 28.47 -4.91 -1.10
C VAL A 507 29.49 -5.91 -0.57
N ASP A 508 30.76 -5.75 -0.97
CA ASP A 508 31.86 -6.59 -0.50
C ASP A 508 32.90 -5.71 0.21
N GLN A 509 32.60 -5.40 1.47
CA GLN A 509 33.43 -4.57 2.35
C GLN A 509 33.35 -5.15 3.76
N ASP A 510 34.49 -5.25 4.44
CA ASP A 510 34.62 -6.04 5.67
C ASP A 510 33.68 -5.58 6.79
N PHE A 511 33.54 -4.27 7.01
CA PHE A 511 32.56 -3.73 7.95
C PHE A 511 31.12 -4.20 7.64
N PHE A 512 30.65 -4.03 6.40
CA PHE A 512 29.27 -4.35 6.02
C PHE A 512 29.01 -5.86 6.01
N ASN A 513 29.97 -6.66 5.53
CA ASN A 513 29.94 -8.11 5.58
C ASN A 513 29.84 -8.60 7.03
N THR A 514 30.63 -8.01 7.93
CA THR A 514 30.65 -8.37 9.35
C THR A 514 29.31 -8.10 10.02
N ILE A 515 28.73 -6.90 9.85
CA ILE A 515 27.43 -6.58 10.46
C ILE A 515 26.27 -7.38 9.85
N GLN A 516 26.33 -7.71 8.55
CA GLN A 516 25.31 -8.56 7.93
C GLN A 516 25.34 -9.98 8.49
N ASN A 517 26.54 -10.59 8.56
CA ASN A 517 26.69 -11.99 8.90
C ASN A 517 26.62 -12.26 10.41
N TYR A 518 27.23 -11.41 11.23
CA TYR A 518 27.40 -11.67 12.66
C TYR A 518 26.41 -10.91 13.54
N PHE A 519 25.97 -9.73 13.10
CA PHE A 519 24.96 -8.95 13.82
C PHE A 519 23.55 -9.22 13.29
N ASN A 520 23.41 -9.98 12.20
CA ASN A 520 22.14 -10.30 11.54
C ASN A 520 21.32 -9.04 11.21
N THR A 521 21.98 -8.08 10.56
CA THR A 521 21.36 -6.82 10.12
C THR A 521 21.26 -6.76 8.60
N LYS A 522 20.16 -6.20 8.10
CA LYS A 522 20.04 -5.78 6.69
C LYS A 522 19.81 -4.27 6.55
N TYR A 523 19.40 -3.65 7.65
CA TYR A 523 19.08 -2.24 7.74
C TYR A 523 19.87 -1.59 8.88
N ILE A 524 20.35 -0.37 8.65
CA ILE A 524 21.06 0.45 9.63
C ILE A 524 20.18 1.64 9.97
N VAL A 525 20.01 1.88 11.28
CA VAL A 525 19.26 3.03 11.79
C VAL A 525 20.24 4.18 12.06
N PHE A 526 19.93 5.37 11.57
CA PHE A 526 20.66 6.59 11.87
C PHE A 526 19.80 7.50 12.75
N GLU A 527 20.45 8.12 13.72
CA GLU A 527 19.80 9.08 14.62
C GLU A 527 20.70 10.31 14.76
N PHE A 528 20.13 11.49 14.58
CA PHE A 528 20.84 12.77 14.61
C PHE A 528 20.61 13.46 15.96
N LYS A 529 21.66 14.11 16.48
CA LYS A 529 21.62 14.85 17.75
C LYS A 529 22.35 16.18 17.63
N ASN A 530 21.58 17.24 17.35
CA ASN A 530 22.08 18.62 17.29
C ASN A 530 22.22 19.26 18.69
N TYR A 531 22.95 18.61 19.61
CA TYR A 531 23.14 19.10 20.97
C TYR A 531 24.45 19.89 21.11
N LYS A 532 24.47 20.86 22.02
CA LYS A 532 25.69 21.62 22.34
C LYS A 532 26.70 20.78 23.14
N GLU A 533 26.20 19.80 23.88
CA GLU A 533 27.00 18.92 24.72
C GLU A 533 27.04 17.51 24.13
N LYS A 534 27.97 16.69 24.64
CA LYS A 534 28.08 15.28 24.28
C LYS A 534 26.80 14.52 24.61
N ILE A 535 26.44 13.54 23.78
CA ILE A 535 25.31 12.66 24.08
C ILE A 535 25.61 11.79 25.31
N THR A 536 24.55 11.47 26.04
CA THR A 536 24.60 10.71 27.28
C THR A 536 24.10 9.28 27.08
N GLN A 537 24.19 8.46 28.12
CA GLN A 537 23.62 7.12 28.13
C GLN A 537 22.11 7.09 27.80
N ARG A 538 21.39 8.20 28.06
CA ARG A 538 19.96 8.31 27.77
C ARG A 538 19.67 8.13 26.28
N GLU A 539 20.45 8.79 25.42
CA GLU A 539 20.30 8.71 23.98
C GLU A 539 20.56 7.28 23.51
N ILE A 540 21.62 6.63 24.01
CA ILE A 540 21.96 5.23 23.67
C ILE A 540 20.79 4.27 23.96
N TYR A 541 20.23 4.30 25.18
CA TYR A 541 19.12 3.40 25.55
C TYR A 541 17.82 3.75 24.82
N THR A 542 17.66 5.00 24.38
CA THR A 542 16.53 5.39 23.55
C THR A 542 16.68 4.78 22.15
N THR A 543 17.86 4.91 21.55
CA THR A 543 18.20 4.32 20.25
C THR A 543 18.08 2.79 20.27
N GLU A 544 18.54 2.14 21.34
CA GLU A 544 18.53 0.69 21.49
C GLU A 544 17.11 0.10 21.39
N LYS A 545 16.10 0.81 21.90
CA LYS A 545 14.69 0.38 21.83
C LYS A 545 14.18 0.28 20.40
N TYR A 546 14.75 1.05 19.46
CA TYR A 546 14.41 0.99 18.04
C TYR A 546 14.99 -0.23 17.33
N LEU A 547 16.09 -0.76 17.86
CA LEU A 547 16.76 -1.91 17.29
C LEU A 547 15.97 -3.19 17.56
N TYR A 548 15.55 -3.85 16.48
CA TYR A 548 14.76 -5.06 16.53
C TYR A 548 15.37 -6.13 15.62
N LYS A 549 16.01 -7.12 16.26
CA LYS A 549 16.69 -8.23 15.58
C LYS A 549 15.79 -9.00 14.61
N LYS A 550 14.52 -9.26 14.97
CA LYS A 550 13.59 -9.98 14.07
C LYS A 550 13.23 -9.18 12.81
N ALA A 551 13.40 -7.86 12.83
CA ALA A 551 13.23 -7.00 11.67
C ALA A 551 14.56 -6.69 10.96
N LEU A 552 15.64 -7.43 11.24
CA LEU A 552 16.97 -7.24 10.66
C LEU A 552 17.51 -5.81 10.83
N ARG A 553 17.21 -5.19 11.98
CA ARG A 553 17.62 -3.85 12.39
C ARG A 553 18.34 -3.94 13.74
N SER A 554 19.56 -4.46 13.74
CA SER A 554 20.35 -4.68 14.97
C SER A 554 21.52 -3.71 15.13
N VAL A 555 21.71 -2.80 14.16
CA VAL A 555 22.79 -1.82 14.13
C VAL A 555 22.23 -0.40 14.01
N ALA A 556 22.72 0.51 14.85
CA ALA A 556 22.47 1.95 14.74
C ALA A 556 23.76 2.77 14.70
N ILE A 557 23.69 3.96 14.10
CA ILE A 557 24.75 4.96 14.08
C ILE A 557 24.13 6.29 14.56
N ILE A 558 24.61 6.80 15.68
CA ILE A 558 24.18 8.09 16.22
C ILE A 558 25.18 9.15 15.79
N VAL A 559 24.71 10.16 15.06
CA VAL A 559 25.50 11.30 14.61
C VAL A 559 25.18 12.50 15.50
N SER A 560 26.19 13.10 16.10
CA SER A 560 26.03 14.21 17.05
C SER A 560 27.12 15.25 16.88
N ARG A 561 26.91 16.48 17.39
CA ARG A 561 27.93 17.54 17.29
C ARG A 561 29.26 17.16 17.94
N GLU A 562 29.20 16.88 19.24
CA GLU A 562 30.38 16.70 20.10
C GLU A 562 30.72 15.22 20.37
N GLY A 563 30.00 14.29 19.75
CA GLY A 563 30.15 12.85 19.97
C GLY A 563 29.56 12.39 21.31
N ALA A 564 29.97 11.19 21.73
CA ALA A 564 29.48 10.52 22.92
C ALA A 564 30.31 10.80 24.18
N SER A 565 29.64 10.93 25.33
CA SER A 565 30.30 10.93 26.64
C SER A 565 30.86 9.54 26.97
N ARG A 566 31.82 9.45 27.91
CA ARG A 566 32.39 8.16 28.36
C ARG A 566 31.30 7.19 28.83
N ASN A 567 30.31 7.69 29.58
CA ASN A 567 29.20 6.88 30.06
C ASN A 567 28.29 6.41 28.91
N ALA A 568 28.11 7.21 27.87
CA ALA A 568 27.38 6.80 26.67
C ALA A 568 28.12 5.68 25.91
N LEU A 569 29.44 5.80 25.73
CA LEU A 569 30.25 4.74 25.10
C LEU A 569 30.21 3.43 25.91
N LEU A 570 30.26 3.51 27.24
CA LEU A 570 30.08 2.34 28.11
C LEU A 570 28.67 1.74 27.98
N ALA A 571 27.63 2.57 27.89
CA ALA A 571 26.27 2.11 27.66
C ALA A 571 26.13 1.41 26.30
N ALA A 572 26.76 1.92 25.24
CA ALA A 572 26.74 1.32 23.91
C ALA A 572 27.41 -0.06 23.91
N LYS A 573 28.56 -0.19 24.59
CA LYS A 573 29.21 -1.49 24.84
C LYS A 573 28.32 -2.44 25.65
N GLY A 574 27.60 -1.93 26.65
CA GLY A 574 26.61 -2.68 27.41
C GLY A 574 25.48 -3.24 26.54
N CYS A 575 24.90 -2.39 25.67
CA CYS A 575 23.86 -2.80 24.71
C CYS A 575 24.35 -3.92 23.77
N LEU A 576 25.60 -3.82 23.32
CA LEU A 576 26.22 -4.86 22.51
C LEU A 576 26.39 -6.16 23.30
N ARG A 577 26.95 -6.10 24.50
CA ARG A 577 27.21 -7.28 25.33
C ARG A 577 25.93 -8.01 25.73
N GLU A 578 24.94 -7.27 26.21
CA GLU A 578 23.72 -7.84 26.80
C GLU A 578 22.71 -8.25 25.74
N ASN A 579 22.53 -7.41 24.72
CA ASN A 579 21.46 -7.56 23.75
C ASN A 579 21.98 -7.84 22.35
N GLY A 580 23.29 -7.89 22.10
CA GLY A 580 23.87 -8.10 20.77
C GLY A 580 23.47 -7.03 19.75
N LYS A 581 23.29 -5.79 20.21
CA LYS A 581 22.89 -4.63 19.40
C LYS A 581 24.06 -3.67 19.30
N LEU A 582 24.49 -3.36 18.07
CA LEU A 582 25.62 -2.46 17.83
C LEU A 582 25.12 -1.02 17.73
N ILE A 583 25.73 -0.11 18.47
CA ILE A 583 25.49 1.33 18.35
C ILE A 583 26.84 2.02 18.20
N LEU A 584 27.07 2.63 17.04
CA LEU A 584 28.25 3.47 16.78
C LEU A 584 27.89 4.94 17.02
N CYS A 585 28.85 5.74 17.45
CA CYS A 585 28.64 7.17 17.68
C CYS A 585 29.65 7.98 16.87
N LEU A 586 29.15 8.85 16.00
CA LEU A 586 29.93 9.80 15.22
C LEU A 586 29.75 11.22 15.75
N SER A 587 30.82 11.99 15.69
CA SER A 587 30.87 13.43 15.90
C SER A 587 30.91 14.19 14.57
N ASP A 588 30.72 15.52 14.60
CA ASP A 588 30.95 16.37 13.41
C ASP A 588 32.41 16.24 12.93
N LYS A 589 33.37 15.96 13.81
CA LYS A 589 34.77 15.73 13.43
C LYS A 589 34.94 14.46 12.62
N ASP A 590 34.28 13.38 13.04
CA ASP A 590 34.32 12.09 12.34
C ASP A 590 33.66 12.20 10.95
N LEU A 591 32.55 12.96 10.84
CA LEU A 591 31.94 13.26 9.54
C LEU A 591 32.90 14.02 8.61
N ASN A 592 33.61 15.02 9.12
CA ASN A 592 34.58 15.78 8.31
C ASN A 592 35.76 14.88 7.87
N GLU A 593 36.22 13.99 8.73
CA GLU A 593 37.24 13.00 8.36
C GLU A 593 36.76 12.05 7.26
N LEU A 594 35.53 11.54 7.37
CA LEU A 594 34.91 10.72 6.33
C LEU A 594 34.74 11.47 5.00
N ILE A 595 34.40 12.75 5.04
CA ILE A 595 34.36 13.62 3.85
C ILE A 595 35.74 13.69 3.20
N HIS A 596 36.80 13.96 3.99
CA HIS A 596 38.16 14.01 3.47
C HIS A 596 38.65 12.68 2.89
N ILE A 597 38.33 11.55 3.54
CA ILE A 597 38.64 10.20 3.01
C ILE A 597 37.99 10.04 1.63
N LYS A 598 36.70 10.39 1.50
CA LYS A 598 35.97 10.30 0.23
C LYS A 598 36.52 11.22 -0.85
N GLU A 599 36.89 12.45 -0.49
CA GLU A 599 37.43 13.44 -1.45
C GLU A 599 38.83 13.08 -1.97
N LYS A 600 39.67 12.47 -1.13
CA LYS A 600 41.02 12.02 -1.53
C LYS A 600 41.01 10.70 -2.30
N GLY A 601 40.04 9.83 -2.03
CA GLY A 601 39.93 8.52 -2.67
C GLY A 601 41.08 7.56 -2.33
N GLU A 602 41.80 7.81 -1.23
CA GLU A 602 42.96 7.02 -0.81
C GLU A 602 42.56 5.65 -0.22
N GLN A 603 41.39 5.57 0.43
CA GLN A 603 40.85 4.35 1.03
C GLN A 603 39.31 4.36 1.03
N PRO A 604 38.63 3.19 1.06
CA PRO A 604 37.19 3.11 1.25
C PRO A 604 36.74 3.73 2.58
N THR A 605 35.66 4.49 2.57
CA THR A 605 35.05 5.03 3.81
C THR A 605 34.56 3.94 4.75
N ALA A 606 34.34 2.71 4.27
CA ALA A 606 33.95 1.56 5.09
C ALA A 606 35.04 1.16 6.11
N GLU A 607 36.32 1.34 5.78
CA GLU A 607 37.45 1.01 6.68
C GLU A 607 37.45 1.85 7.96
N PHE A 608 36.95 3.09 7.89
CA PHE A 608 36.77 3.94 9.08
C PHE A 608 35.81 3.29 10.08
N PHE A 609 34.70 2.72 9.57
CA PHE A 609 33.71 2.04 10.42
C PHE A 609 34.20 0.69 10.92
N GLU A 610 35.03 0.00 10.13
CA GLU A 610 35.71 -1.22 10.55
C GLU A 610 36.64 -0.95 11.73
N ALA A 611 37.48 0.08 11.65
CA ALA A 611 38.34 0.48 12.76
C ALA A 611 37.55 0.83 14.04
N MET A 612 36.41 1.51 13.90
CA MET A 612 35.52 1.77 15.03
C MET A 612 34.92 0.49 15.63
N LEU A 613 34.51 -0.45 14.78
CA LEU A 613 33.95 -1.72 15.20
C LEU A 613 35.00 -2.55 15.95
N ASP A 614 36.21 -2.63 15.41
CA ASP A 614 37.33 -3.34 16.02
C ASP A 614 37.69 -2.76 17.39
N ASP A 615 37.76 -1.43 17.52
CA ASP A 615 38.01 -0.78 18.82
C ASP A 615 36.97 -1.19 19.86
N ILE A 616 35.69 -1.21 19.48
CA ILE A 616 34.60 -1.62 20.37
C ILE A 616 34.76 -3.08 20.78
N LEU A 617 35.05 -3.98 19.84
CA LEU A 617 35.15 -5.42 20.07
C LEU A 617 36.38 -5.79 20.90
N ILE A 618 37.53 -5.16 20.64
CA ILE A 618 38.79 -5.36 21.39
C ILE A 618 38.60 -4.93 22.86
N HIS A 619 37.92 -3.82 23.08
CA HIS A 619 37.70 -3.24 24.41
C HIS A 619 36.32 -3.62 24.98
N LEU A 620 35.74 -4.74 24.56
CA LEU A 620 34.50 -5.28 25.10
C LEU A 620 34.82 -6.14 26.33
N GLU A 621 34.65 -5.56 27.51
CA GLU A 621 34.88 -6.26 28.77
C GLU A 621 33.78 -7.30 29.04
N LYS A 622 34.18 -8.45 29.61
CA LYS A 622 33.27 -9.57 29.96
C LYS A 622 32.11 -9.17 30.86
#